data_AF-A0A6V8Q8G7-F1
#
_entry.id   AF-A0A6V8Q8G7-F1
#
_cell.length_a   1.000
_cell.length_b   1.000
_cell.length_c   1.000
_cell.angle_alpha   90.00
_cell.angle_beta   90.00
_cell.angle_gamma   90.00
#
_symmetry.space_group_name_H-M   'P 1'
#
loop_
_entity.id
_entity.type
_entity.pdbx_description
1 polymer ?
#
loop_
_entity_poly.entity_id
_entity_poly.type
_entity_poly.pdbx_seq_one_letter_code
_entity_poly.pdbx_strand_id
1 'polypeptide(L)'
;MRSFLVALNFLTILPVPVRDVDGRDLRRSMTLFPLTGLLIGSLLALIFWAGSRIFPSLTIVAFILATEVVISGAMHQDGFMDPVDGLMSGGDQKEILKIMKTGHVGAYAVIAVI
;
A
#
# COMPACT_ATOMS: atom_id res chain seq x y z
N MET A 1 1.97 -21.72 1.81
CA MET A 1 3.15 -21.01 1.25
C MET A 1 2.81 -20.23 -0.01
N ARG A 2 2.19 -20.82 -1.05
CA ARG A 2 1.81 -20.08 -2.28
C ARG A 2 0.97 -18.81 -2.03
N SER A 3 -0.07 -18.89 -1.19
CA SER A 3 -0.90 -17.71 -0.86
C SER A 3 -0.11 -16.57 -0.21
N PHE A 4 0.93 -16.88 0.57
CA PHE A 4 1.81 -15.85 1.15
C PHE A 4 2.68 -15.19 0.07
N LEU A 5 3.23 -15.98 -0.85
CA LEU A 5 4.01 -15.45 -1.97
C LEU A 5 3.14 -14.59 -2.91
N VAL A 6 1.88 -14.97 -3.13
CA VAL A 6 0.90 -14.15 -3.87
C VAL A 6 0.61 -12.85 -3.13
N ALA A 7 0.47 -12.86 -1.81
CA ALA A 7 0.27 -11.64 -1.02
C ALA A 7 1.49 -10.71 -1.10
N LEU A 8 2.71 -11.25 -0.98
CA LEU A 8 3.95 -10.50 -1.17
C LEU A 8 4.04 -9.90 -2.57
N ASN A 9 3.75 -10.68 -3.61
CA ASN A 9 3.80 -10.21 -4.98
C ASN A 9 2.73 -9.13 -5.29
N PHE A 10 1.57 -9.20 -4.63
CA PHE A 10 0.50 -8.21 -4.82
C PHE A 10 0.77 -6.89 -4.10
N LEU A 11 1.31 -6.95 -2.87
CA LEU A 11 1.53 -5.77 -2.02
C LEU A 11 2.93 -5.16 -2.15
N THR A 12 3.85 -5.79 -2.89
CA THR A 12 5.23 -5.30 -3.08
C THR A 12 5.71 -5.50 -4.50
N ILE A 13 6.66 -4.67 -4.93
CA ILE A 13 7.35 -4.81 -6.23
C ILE A 13 8.47 -5.85 -6.22
N LEU A 14 8.70 -6.52 -5.08
CA LEU A 14 9.81 -7.46 -4.96
C LEU A 14 9.63 -8.63 -5.94
N PRO A 15 10.71 -9.09 -6.59
CA PRO A 15 10.64 -10.23 -7.49
C PRO A 15 10.38 -11.51 -6.69
N VAL A 16 9.13 -11.95 -6.64
CA VAL A 16 8.71 -13.20 -5.99
C VAL A 16 8.46 -14.26 -7.06
N PRO A 17 8.97 -15.50 -6.91
CA PRO A 17 8.82 -16.56 -7.91
C PRO A 17 7.41 -17.18 -7.86
N VAL A 18 6.40 -16.43 -8.31
CA VAL A 18 5.02 -16.91 -8.45
C VAL A 18 4.60 -16.80 -9.92
N ARG A 19 3.95 -17.84 -10.44
CA ARG A 19 3.38 -17.89 -11.79
C ARG A 19 1.91 -18.29 -11.73
N ASP A 20 1.19 -17.98 -12.80
CA ASP A 20 -0.20 -18.41 -13.03
C ASP A 20 -1.13 -18.05 -11.86
N VAL A 21 -1.05 -16.79 -11.39
CA VAL A 21 -1.91 -16.28 -10.31
C VAL A 21 -3.30 -16.02 -10.87
N ASP A 22 -4.30 -16.75 -10.37
CA ASP A 22 -5.71 -16.51 -10.70
C ASP A 22 -6.44 -15.69 -9.62
N GLY A 23 -7.68 -15.30 -9.88
CA GLY A 23 -8.49 -14.53 -8.93
C GLY A 23 -8.83 -15.28 -7.63
N ARG A 24 -8.82 -16.63 -7.63
CA ARG A 24 -9.03 -17.42 -6.40
C ARG A 24 -7.79 -17.41 -5.52
N ASP A 25 -6.61 -17.43 -6.14
CA ASP A 25 -5.34 -17.33 -5.45
C ASP A 25 -5.18 -15.99 -4.76
N LEU A 26 -5.52 -14.91 -5.46
CA LEU A 26 -5.56 -13.57 -4.88
C LEU A 26 -6.55 -13.49 -3.72
N ARG A 27 -7.78 -13.99 -3.89
CA ARG A 27 -8.78 -14.00 -2.81
C ARG A 27 -8.28 -14.77 -1.58
N ARG A 28 -7.59 -15.89 -1.76
CA ARG A 28 -7.01 -16.66 -0.65
C ARG A 28 -5.85 -15.91 0.01
N SER A 29 -5.03 -15.20 -0.77
CA SER A 29 -3.88 -14.45 -0.26
C SER A 29 -4.29 -13.23 0.58
N MET A 30 -5.48 -12.66 0.37
CA MET A 30 -5.99 -11.52 1.14
C MET A 30 -5.98 -11.75 2.66
N THR A 31 -6.19 -13.00 3.11
CA THR A 31 -6.12 -13.36 4.54
C THR A 31 -4.71 -13.18 5.15
N LEU A 32 -3.69 -13.09 4.30
CA LEU A 32 -2.28 -12.92 4.67
C LEU A 32 -1.78 -11.50 4.40
N PHE A 33 -2.61 -10.59 3.91
CA PHE A 33 -2.23 -9.18 3.72
C PHE A 33 -1.75 -8.53 5.03
N PRO A 34 -2.38 -8.75 6.20
CA PRO A 34 -1.88 -8.21 7.46
C PRO A 34 -0.48 -8.71 7.80
N LEU A 35 -0.15 -9.96 7.45
CA LEU A 35 1.18 -10.52 7.68
C LEU A 35 2.22 -9.87 6.76
N THR A 36 1.89 -9.66 5.49
CA THR A 36 2.76 -8.90 4.56
C THR A 36 2.95 -7.46 5.03
N GLY A 37 1.88 -6.80 5.48
CA GLY A 37 1.94 -5.47 6.06
C GLY A 37 2.83 -5.41 7.31
N LEU A 38 2.76 -6.41 8.18
CA LEU A 38 3.65 -6.52 9.34
C LEU A 38 5.12 -6.62 8.94
N LEU A 39 5.43 -7.34 7.84
CA LEU A 39 6.81 -7.44 7.33
C LEU A 39 7.31 -6.09 6.79
N ILE A 40 6.51 -5.41 5.98
CA ILE A 40 6.83 -4.07 5.46
C ILE A 40 7.01 -3.10 6.64
N GLY A 41 6.05 -3.06 7.56
CA GLY A 41 6.10 -2.20 8.74
C GLY A 41 7.29 -2.48 9.65
N SER A 42 7.65 -3.76 9.85
CA SER A 42 8.83 -4.13 10.65
C SER A 42 10.13 -3.67 10.00
N LEU A 43 10.24 -3.80 8.67
CA LEU A 43 11.38 -3.30 7.91
C LEU A 43 11.49 -1.77 8.03
N LEU A 44 10.39 -1.04 7.81
CA LEU A 44 10.37 0.42 7.94
C LEU A 44 10.69 0.87 9.36
N ALA A 45 10.15 0.19 10.38
CA ALA A 45 10.45 0.47 11.78
C ALA A 45 11.93 0.26 12.11
N LEU A 46 12.56 -0.79 11.57
CA LEU A 46 13.98 -1.05 11.74
C LEU A 46 14.84 0.04 11.08
N ILE A 47 14.49 0.44 9.86
CA ILE A 47 15.16 1.55 9.14
C ILE A 47 15.02 2.84 9.94
N PHE A 48 13.82 3.16 10.44
CA PHE A 48 13.58 4.36 11.23
C PHE A 48 14.37 4.35 12.53
N TRP A 49 14.35 3.21 13.24
CA TRP A 49 15.11 3.05 14.48
C TRP A 49 16.60 3.29 14.22
N ALA A 50 17.20 2.64 13.23
CA ALA A 50 18.63 2.83 12.93
C ALA A 50 18.93 4.27 12.44
N GLY A 51 18.14 4.78 11.50
CA GLY A 51 18.38 6.06 10.84
C GLY A 51 18.10 7.28 11.70
N SER A 52 17.15 7.22 12.64
CA SER A 52 16.82 8.33 13.56
C SER A 52 17.96 8.75 14.49
N ARG A 53 18.99 7.90 14.63
CA ARG A 53 20.22 8.22 15.39
C ARG A 53 21.24 9.02 14.59
N ILE A 54 21.10 9.05 13.27
CA ILE A 54 22.07 9.59 12.32
C ILE A 54 21.50 10.82 11.61
N PHE A 55 20.23 10.78 11.24
CA PHE A 55 19.57 11.80 10.44
C PHE A 55 18.59 12.65 11.26
N PRO A 56 18.38 13.93 10.89
CA PRO A 56 17.29 14.73 11.41
C PRO A 56 15.92 14.07 11.19
N SER A 57 14.95 14.38 12.05
CA SER A 57 13.61 13.81 12.03
C SER A 57 12.93 13.92 10.65
N LEU A 58 12.96 15.10 10.03
CA LEU A 58 12.33 15.32 8.73
C LEU A 58 12.96 14.45 7.64
N THR A 59 14.28 14.31 7.63
CA THR A 59 15.01 13.52 6.64
C THR A 59 14.68 12.03 6.75
N ILE A 60 14.70 11.47 7.97
CA ILE A 60 14.40 10.04 8.16
C ILE A 60 12.92 9.74 7.86
N VAL A 61 12.00 10.63 8.23
CA VAL A 61 10.57 10.44 7.92
C VAL A 61 10.33 10.47 6.41
N ALA A 62 10.88 11.45 5.70
CA ALA A 62 10.78 11.52 4.23
C ALA A 62 11.38 10.27 3.57
N PHE A 63 12.51 9.79 4.08
CA PHE A 63 13.15 8.56 3.59
C PHE A 63 12.28 7.31 3.82
N ILE A 64 11.63 7.20 4.99
CA ILE A 64 10.71 6.09 5.29
C ILE A 64 9.50 6.11 4.37
N LEU A 65 8.89 7.27 4.14
CA LEU A 65 7.75 7.41 3.22
C LEU A 65 8.15 7.03 1.79
N ALA A 66 9.30 7.52 1.31
CA ALA A 66 9.81 7.15 -0.01
C ALA A 66 10.11 5.64 -0.11
N THR A 67 10.67 5.05 0.95
CA THR A 67 10.97 3.61 1.00
C THR A 67 9.69 2.77 0.95
N GLU A 68 8.66 3.17 1.70
CA GLU A 68 7.34 2.50 1.68
C GLU A 68 6.77 2.51 0.26
N VAL A 69 6.69 3.68 -0.37
CA VAL A 69 6.18 3.85 -1.74
C VAL A 69 6.97 3.01 -2.74
N VAL A 70 8.29 2.99 -2.65
CA VAL A 70 9.14 2.21 -3.55
C VAL A 70 8.89 0.72 -3.35
N ILE A 71 8.89 0.21 -2.12
CA ILE A 71 8.73 -1.22 -1.84
C ILE A 71 7.32 -1.70 -2.20
N SER A 72 6.29 -0.91 -1.93
CA SER A 72 4.89 -1.26 -2.23
C SER A 72 4.51 -0.99 -3.70
N GLY A 73 5.32 -0.23 -4.45
CA GLY A 73 4.97 0.25 -5.77
C GLY A 73 3.80 1.23 -5.74
N ALA A 74 3.71 2.01 -4.66
CA ALA A 74 2.59 2.89 -4.30
C ALA A 74 1.24 2.21 -4.02
N MET A 75 1.15 0.87 -4.07
CA MET A 75 -0.09 0.13 -3.86
C MET A 75 -0.74 0.43 -2.49
N HIS A 76 0.06 0.68 -1.46
CA HIS A 76 -0.48 0.97 -0.13
C HIS A 76 -1.12 2.37 -0.06
N GLN A 77 -0.47 3.37 -0.68
CA GLN A 77 -0.97 4.74 -0.76
C GLN A 77 -2.21 4.80 -1.65
N ASP A 78 -2.17 4.14 -2.81
CA ASP A 78 -3.31 4.03 -3.74
C ASP A 78 -4.53 3.42 -3.05
N GLY A 79 -4.36 2.29 -2.37
CA GLY A 79 -5.43 1.64 -1.61
C GLY A 79 -5.97 2.45 -0.42
N PHE A 80 -5.27 3.50 0.03
CA PHE A 80 -5.77 4.45 1.01
C PHE A 80 -6.46 5.66 0.35
N MET A 81 -5.87 6.17 -0.74
CA MET A 81 -6.36 7.31 -1.51
C MET A 81 -7.72 7.01 -2.17
N ASP A 82 -7.87 5.86 -2.81
CA ASP A 82 -9.09 5.47 -3.53
C ASP A 82 -10.32 5.47 -2.61
N PRO A 83 -10.29 4.83 -1.43
CA PRO A 83 -11.41 4.90 -0.50
C PRO A 83 -11.69 6.31 0.02
N VAL A 84 -10.67 7.10 0.32
CA VAL A 84 -10.86 8.46 0.82
C VAL A 84 -11.55 9.32 -0.25
N ASP A 85 -11.08 9.26 -1.50
CA ASP A 85 -11.66 10.04 -2.59
C ASP A 85 -13.09 9.62 -2.89
N GLY A 86 -13.33 8.31 -2.96
CA GLY A 86 -14.67 7.77 -3.14
C GLY A 86 -15.61 8.19 -2.03
N LEU A 87 -15.26 7.95 -0.76
CA LEU A 87 -16.14 8.21 0.38
C LEU A 87 -16.41 9.71 0.60
N MET A 88 -15.43 10.57 0.37
CA MET A 88 -15.58 12.02 0.58
C MET A 88 -16.31 12.73 -0.57
N SER A 89 -16.55 12.05 -1.69
CA SER A 89 -17.34 12.58 -2.80
C SER A 89 -18.81 12.87 -2.46
N GLY A 90 -19.34 12.24 -1.40
CA GLY A 90 -20.73 12.43 -0.95
C GLY A 90 -21.80 11.81 -1.86
N GLY A 91 -21.40 11.03 -2.87
CA GLY A 91 -22.31 10.33 -3.78
C GLY A 91 -22.96 9.08 -3.20
N ASP A 92 -23.81 8.44 -3.98
CA ASP A 92 -24.37 7.14 -3.62
C ASP A 92 -23.33 6.00 -3.73
N GLN A 93 -23.66 4.78 -3.28
CA GLN A 93 -22.73 3.65 -3.34
C GLN A 93 -22.18 3.38 -4.75
N LYS A 94 -22.99 3.60 -5.81
CA LYS A 94 -22.57 3.35 -7.18
C LYS A 94 -21.57 4.41 -7.64
N GLU A 95 -21.77 5.67 -7.25
CA GLU A 95 -20.85 6.76 -7.52
C GLU A 95 -19.53 6.60 -6.77
N ILE A 96 -19.57 6.26 -5.48
CA ILE A 96 -18.38 5.98 -4.66
C ILE A 96 -17.53 4.88 -5.31
N LEU A 97 -18.16 3.76 -5.68
CA LEU A 97 -17.47 2.63 -6.33
C LEU A 97 -17.01 2.96 -7.75
N LYS A 98 -17.65 3.92 -8.42
CA LYS A 98 -17.20 4.40 -9.73
C LYS A 98 -15.93 5.21 -9.56
N ILE A 99 -15.86 6.10 -8.58
CA ILE A 99 -14.69 6.95 -8.27
C ILE A 99 -13.48 6.10 -7.88
N MET A 100 -13.65 5.14 -6.95
CA MET A 100 -12.60 4.19 -6.55
C MET A 100 -12.06 3.31 -7.69
N LYS A 101 -12.70 3.29 -8.86
CA LYS A 101 -12.25 2.54 -10.04
C LYS A 101 -11.71 3.45 -11.14
N THR A 102 -11.76 4.76 -10.95
CA THR A 102 -11.15 5.70 -11.87
C THR A 102 -9.65 5.79 -11.58
N GLY A 103 -8.81 5.86 -12.61
CA GLY A 103 -7.37 6.13 -12.41
C GLY A 103 -7.05 7.61 -12.18
N HIS A 104 -8.03 8.43 -11.82
CA HIS A 104 -7.84 9.85 -11.56
C HIS A 104 -7.72 10.09 -10.06
N VAL A 105 -6.93 11.09 -9.67
CA VAL A 105 -6.72 11.47 -8.27
C VAL A 105 -7.53 12.73 -7.97
N GLY A 106 -8.52 12.65 -7.09
CA GLY A 106 -9.29 13.80 -6.62
C GLY A 106 -8.60 14.59 -5.49
N ALA A 107 -9.18 15.74 -5.13
CA ALA A 107 -8.60 16.61 -4.12
C ALA A 107 -8.57 15.96 -2.73
N TYR A 108 -9.57 15.15 -2.38
CA TYR A 108 -9.60 14.45 -1.10
C TYR A 108 -8.51 13.39 -1.01
N ALA A 109 -8.23 12.68 -2.11
CA ALA A 109 -7.11 11.76 -2.19
C ALA A 109 -5.77 12.46 -1.89
N VAL A 110 -5.53 13.62 -2.51
CA VAL A 110 -4.30 14.42 -2.30
C VAL A 110 -4.19 14.89 -0.85
N ILE A 111 -5.26 15.44 -0.29
CA ILE A 111 -5.29 15.91 1.10
C ILE A 111 -5.02 14.76 2.09
N ALA A 112 -5.43 13.54 1.76
CA ALA A 112 -5.24 12.39 2.64
C ALA A 112 -3.77 12.01 2.85
N VAL A 113 -2.90 12.31 1.87
CA VAL A 113 -1.50 11.85 1.84
C VAL A 113 -0.47 12.98 1.99
N ILE A 114 -0.92 14.21 2.27
CA ILE A 114 -0.09 15.38 2.61
C ILE A 114 -0.12 15.59 4.12
#